data_AF-A0A8T7IYB4-F1
#
_entry.id   AF-A0A8T7IYB4-F1
#
_cell.length_a   1.000
_cell.length_b   1.000
_cell.length_c   1.000
_cell.angle_alpha   90.00
_cell.angle_beta   90.00
_cell.angle_gamma   90.00
#
_symmetry.space_group_name_H-M   'P 1'
#
loop_
_entity.id
_entity.type
_entity.pdbx_description
1 polymer ?
#
loop_
_entity_poly.entity_id
_entity_poly.type
_entity_poly.pdbx_seq_one_letter_code
_entity_poly.pdbx_strand_id
1 'polypeptide(L)'
;VFLLLGGLAKGGDFAPLAKRLESLNVVPLIFGKDSASIQTALGHPEAVVVETMFQAIDEAMNRIDGESAMILLSPACASMDQFDNYQHRGLEFERYVRERLPKEQSTQ
;
A
#
# COMPACT_ATOMS: atom_id res chain seq x y z
N VAL A 1 -9.26 -6.51 0.09
CA VAL A 1 -7.91 -6.24 0.65
C VAL A 1 -7.43 -4.89 0.16
N PHE A 2 -6.89 -4.03 1.01
CA PHE A 2 -6.20 -2.81 0.57
C PHE A 2 -4.72 -3.14 0.36
N LEU A 3 -4.28 -3.14 -0.90
CA LEU A 3 -2.92 -3.48 -1.29
C LEU A 3 -2.10 -2.20 -1.41
N LEU A 4 -1.07 -2.02 -0.59
CA LEU A 4 -0.17 -0.88 -0.68
C LEU A 4 0.99 -1.23 -1.60
N LEU A 5 1.10 -0.50 -2.71
CA LEU A 5 2.11 -0.68 -3.74
C LEU A 5 2.79 0.64 -4.11
N GLY A 6 4.04 0.58 -4.59
CA GLY A 6 4.74 1.76 -5.09
C GLY A 6 6.05 2.08 -4.37
N GLY A 7 6.62 3.22 -4.77
CA GLY A 7 8.01 3.60 -4.54
C GLY A 7 8.73 3.89 -5.87
N LEU A 8 10.01 3.53 -5.94
CA LEU A 8 10.84 3.65 -7.14
C LEU A 8 10.82 2.33 -7.95
N ALA A 9 10.12 2.32 -9.08
CA ALA A 9 9.87 1.16 -9.92
C ALA A 9 11.11 0.68 -10.69
N LYS A 10 12.06 1.58 -10.99
CA LYS A 10 13.32 1.26 -11.72
C LYS A 10 13.09 0.49 -13.04
N GLY A 11 11.99 0.77 -13.74
CA GLY A 11 11.65 0.07 -14.98
C GLY A 11 11.03 -1.32 -14.78
N GLY A 12 10.48 -1.62 -13.60
CA GLY A 12 9.74 -2.85 -13.34
C GLY A 12 8.52 -3.01 -14.25
N ASP A 13 8.28 -4.24 -14.70
CA ASP A 13 7.09 -4.61 -15.47
C ASP A 13 5.94 -5.00 -14.52
N PHE A 14 4.84 -4.26 -14.61
CA PHE A 14 3.64 -4.48 -13.79
C PHE A 14 2.56 -5.28 -14.52
N ALA A 15 2.73 -5.65 -15.79
CA ALA A 15 1.73 -6.41 -16.54
C ALA A 15 1.37 -7.76 -15.89
N PRO A 16 2.34 -8.55 -15.34
CA PRO A 16 2.00 -9.77 -14.62
C PRO A 16 1.19 -9.52 -13.34
N LEU A 17 1.48 -8.41 -12.65
CA LEU A 17 0.74 -8.00 -11.46
C LEU A 17 -0.68 -7.58 -11.85
N ALA A 18 -0.83 -6.72 -12.87
CA ALA A 18 -2.12 -6.26 -13.38
C ALA A 18 -3.07 -7.45 -13.66
N LYS A 19 -2.58 -8.42 -14.44
CA LYS A 19 -3.33 -9.65 -14.76
C LYS A 19 -3.71 -10.45 -13.52
N ARG A 20 -2.85 -10.48 -12.50
CA ARG A 20 -3.15 -11.20 -11.25
C ARG A 20 -4.25 -10.47 -10.45
N LEU A 21 -4.21 -9.15 -10.39
CA LEU A 21 -5.17 -8.35 -9.63
C LEU A 21 -6.59 -8.45 -10.19
N GLU A 22 -6.78 -8.67 -11.50
CA GLU A 22 -8.10 -8.87 -12.14
C GLU A 22 -8.95 -9.97 -11.48
N SER A 23 -8.31 -10.96 -10.87
CA SER A 23 -8.98 -12.11 -10.23
C SER A 23 -9.10 -11.99 -8.71
N LEU A 24 -8.58 -10.92 -8.12
CA LEU A 24 -8.51 -10.73 -6.68
C LEU A 24 -9.40 -9.57 -6.24
N ASN A 25 -10.06 -9.72 -5.09
CA ASN A 25 -10.83 -8.63 -4.48
C ASN A 25 -9.89 -7.68 -3.71
N VAL A 26 -9.22 -6.81 -4.47
CA VAL A 26 -8.17 -5.91 -3.96
C VAL A 26 -8.41 -4.47 -4.44
N VAL A 27 -8.12 -3.52 -3.54
CA VAL A 27 -8.08 -2.08 -3.82
C VAL A 27 -6.61 -1.66 -3.80
N PRO A 28 -5.98 -1.41 -4.96
CA PRO A 28 -4.58 -0.98 -5.01
C PRO A 28 -4.44 0.48 -4.56
N LEU A 29 -3.62 0.72 -3.54
CA LEU A 29 -3.24 2.05 -3.06
C LEU A 29 -1.78 2.31 -3.46
N ILE A 30 -1.59 3.17 -4.46
CA ILE A 30 -0.32 3.36 -5.15
C ILE A 30 0.35 4.64 -4.63
N PHE A 31 1.55 4.51 -4.07
CA PHE A 31 2.29 5.62 -3.48
C PHE A 31 3.71 5.77 -4.05
N GLY A 32 4.39 6.85 -3.69
CA GLY A 32 5.79 7.06 -4.02
C GLY A 32 6.03 7.64 -5.41
N LYS A 33 7.31 7.77 -5.75
CA LYS A 33 7.78 8.56 -6.89
C LYS A 33 7.20 8.13 -8.24
N ASP A 34 7.07 6.83 -8.47
CA ASP A 34 6.64 6.29 -9.76
C ASP A 34 5.15 5.94 -9.79
N SER A 35 4.35 6.37 -8.81
CA SER A 35 2.95 5.96 -8.62
C SER A 35 2.07 6.16 -9.86
N ALA A 36 2.19 7.29 -10.57
CA ALA A 36 1.42 7.57 -11.79
C ALA A 36 1.74 6.58 -12.93
N SER A 37 3.01 6.19 -13.09
CA SER A 37 3.42 5.22 -14.10
C SER A 37 2.91 3.82 -13.76
N ILE A 38 2.94 3.45 -12.47
CA ILE A 38 2.44 2.18 -11.95
C ILE A 38 0.92 2.09 -12.13
N GLN A 39 0.19 3.17 -11.82
CA GLN A 39 -1.26 3.26 -12.04
C GLN A 39 -1.62 3.00 -13.51
N THR A 40 -0.89 3.62 -14.42
CA THR A 40 -1.10 3.45 -15.87
C THR A 40 -0.82 2.02 -16.31
N ALA A 41 0.27 1.42 -15.82
CA ALA A 41 0.64 0.05 -16.14
C ALA A 41 -0.32 -0.99 -15.55
N LEU A 42 -0.89 -0.72 -14.37
CA LEU A 42 -1.87 -1.60 -13.75
C LEU A 42 -3.26 -1.49 -14.38
N GLY A 43 -3.71 -0.29 -14.74
CA GLY A 43 -5.03 -0.06 -15.32
C GLY A 43 -6.20 -0.52 -14.44
N HIS A 44 -5.97 -0.71 -13.13
CA HIS A 44 -6.98 -1.26 -12.24
C HIS A 44 -8.04 -0.20 -11.87
N PRO A 45 -9.34 -0.49 -12.04
CA PRO A 45 -10.40 0.52 -11.92
C PRO A 45 -10.56 1.08 -10.50
N GLU A 46 -10.27 0.27 -9.48
CA GLU A 46 -10.37 0.71 -8.07
C GLU A 46 -9.07 1.28 -7.51
N ALA A 47 -8.02 1.41 -8.32
CA ALA A 47 -6.74 1.89 -7.82
C ALA A 47 -6.77 3.39 -7.48
N VAL A 48 -6.12 3.72 -6.37
CA VAL A 48 -6.03 5.09 -5.84
C VAL A 48 -4.56 5.48 -5.78
N VAL A 49 -4.24 6.64 -6.33
CA VAL A 49 -2.88 7.21 -6.27
C VAL A 49 -2.81 8.22 -5.14
N VAL A 50 -1.79 8.08 -4.30
CA VAL A 50 -1.45 9.00 -3.22
C VAL A 50 0.05 9.29 -3.26
N GLU A 51 0.51 10.30 -2.52
CA GLU A 51 1.92 10.68 -2.56
C GLU A 51 2.76 9.77 -1.67
N THR A 52 2.31 9.47 -0.46
CA THR A 52 3.12 8.77 0.57
C THR A 52 2.50 7.46 1.02
N MET A 53 3.34 6.55 1.50
CA MET A 53 2.87 5.31 2.15
C MET A 53 1.89 5.60 3.30
N PHE A 54 2.13 6.68 4.06
CA PHE A 54 1.27 7.07 5.18
C PHE A 54 -0.14 7.48 4.72
N GLN A 55 -0.24 8.28 3.66
CA GLN A 55 -1.53 8.59 3.05
C GLN A 55 -2.23 7.33 2.52
N ALA A 56 -1.49 6.35 1.99
CA ALA A 56 -2.08 5.08 1.56
C ALA A 56 -2.66 4.30 2.75
N ILE A 57 -1.99 4.32 3.91
CA ILE A 57 -2.51 3.69 5.13
C ILE A 57 -3.79 4.42 5.60
N ASP A 58 -3.77 5.76 5.64
CA ASP A 58 -4.93 6.54 6.07
C ASP A 58 -6.13 6.35 5.12
N GLU A 59 -5.89 6.32 3.80
CA GLU A 59 -6.92 6.04 2.79
C GLU A 59 -7.52 4.63 2.96
N ALA A 60 -6.67 3.63 3.25
CA ALA A 60 -7.15 2.30 3.54
C ALA A 60 -8.05 2.31 4.79
N MET A 61 -7.56 2.87 5.91
CA MET A 61 -8.28 2.90 7.19
C MET A 61 -9.63 3.62 7.09
N ASN A 62 -9.71 4.71 6.31
CA ASN A 62 -10.96 5.46 6.10
C ASN A 62 -12.02 4.68 5.30
N ARG A 63 -11.61 3.67 4.52
CA ARG A 63 -12.49 2.83 3.71
C ARG A 63 -12.77 1.46 4.34
N ILE A 64 -12.19 1.17 5.51
CA ILE A 64 -12.46 -0.07 6.23
C ILE A 64 -13.85 0.00 6.83
N ASP A 65 -14.78 -0.71 6.21
CA ASP A 65 -16.11 -0.94 6.76
C ASP A 65 -16.17 -2.34 7.38
N GLY A 66 -15.79 -2.43 8.66
CA GLY A 66 -15.93 -3.65 9.48
C GLY A 66 -14.64 -4.44 9.74
N GLU A 67 -14.78 -5.54 10.49
CA GLU A 67 -13.67 -6.28 11.11
C GLU A 67 -12.87 -7.19 10.14
N SER A 68 -13.33 -7.37 8.91
CA SER A 68 -12.75 -8.34 7.96
C SER A 68 -11.78 -7.72 6.95
N ALA A 69 -11.51 -6.42 7.04
CA ALA A 69 -10.60 -5.76 6.12
C ALA A 69 -9.12 -6.02 6.46
N MET A 70 -8.28 -6.09 5.42
CA MET A 70 -6.85 -6.30 5.54
C MET A 70 -6.10 -5.23 4.76
N ILE A 71 -5.10 -4.62 5.39
CA ILE A 71 -4.12 -3.74 4.75
C ILE A 71 -2.83 -4.54 4.56
N LEU A 72 -2.39 -4.70 3.31
CA LEU A 72 -1.19 -5.45 2.95
C LEU A 72 -0.15 -4.54 2.31
N LEU A 73 1.00 -4.38 2.96
CA LEU A 73 2.17 -3.75 2.36
C LEU A 73 2.92 -4.75 1.47
N SER A 74 2.76 -4.61 0.15
CA SER A 74 3.50 -5.39 -0.86
C SER A 74 3.95 -4.46 -2.00
N PRO A 75 5.02 -3.67 -1.79
CA PRO A 75 5.32 -2.47 -2.57
C PRO A 75 5.75 -2.72 -4.02
N ALA A 76 6.23 -3.92 -4.36
CA ALA A 76 6.83 -4.30 -5.65
C ALA A 76 7.99 -3.40 -6.17
N CYS A 77 8.34 -2.34 -5.43
CA CYS A 77 9.29 -1.31 -5.82
C CYS A 77 10.36 -1.08 -4.74
N ALA A 78 11.48 -0.49 -5.15
CA ALA A 78 12.51 -0.02 -4.22
C ALA A 78 11.97 1.10 -3.34
N SER A 79 12.49 1.23 -2.10
CA SER A 79 11.99 2.16 -1.08
C SER A 79 12.72 3.50 -1.05
N MET A 80 13.82 3.64 -1.79
CA MET A 80 14.81 4.73 -1.65
C MET A 80 14.30 6.12 -2.06
N ASP A 81 13.06 6.23 -2.52
CA ASP A 81 12.41 7.50 -2.77
C ASP A 81 11.83 8.13 -1.49
N GLN A 82 11.42 7.32 -0.52
CA GLN A 82 10.77 7.78 0.72
C GLN A 82 11.44 7.27 2.00
N PHE A 83 12.25 6.21 1.92
CA PHE A 83 12.86 5.52 3.06
C PHE A 83 14.30 5.09 2.74
N ASP A 84 15.16 5.00 3.75
CA ASP A 84 16.57 4.64 3.54
C ASP A 84 16.75 3.23 2.93
N ASN A 85 15.87 2.30 3.29
CA ASN A 85 15.88 0.92 2.82
C ASN A 85 14.51 0.24 3.07
N TYR A 86 14.36 -0.99 2.61
CA TYR A 86 13.09 -1.71 2.71
C TYR A 86 12.71 -2.06 4.16
N GLN A 87 13.70 -2.24 5.04
CA GLN A 87 13.48 -2.47 6.47
C GLN A 87 12.93 -1.21 7.12
N HIS A 88 13.50 -0.04 6.84
CA HIS A 88 13.01 1.24 7.33
C HIS A 88 11.56 1.46 6.89
N ARG A 89 11.22 1.18 5.62
CA ARG A 89 9.82 1.22 5.14
C ARG A 89 8.89 0.29 5.94
N GLY A 90 9.32 -0.94 6.22
CA GLY A 90 8.54 -1.90 7.02
C GLY A 90 8.33 -1.45 8.47
N LEU A 91 9.39 -0.93 9.11
CA LEU A 91 9.32 -0.39 10.47
C LEU A 91 8.38 0.81 10.55
N GLU A 92 8.45 1.72 9.59
CA GLU A 92 7.56 2.88 9.54
C GLU A 92 6.10 2.48 9.28
N PHE A 93 5.86 1.46 8.45
CA PHE A 93 4.52 0.90 8.29
C PHE A 93 3.99 0.34 9.61
N GLU A 94 4.76 -0.51 10.29
CA GLU A 94 4.35 -1.08 11.57
C GLU A 94 4.09 0.00 12.62
N ARG A 95 5.02 0.95 12.77
CA ARG A 95 4.90 2.07 13.70
C ARG A 95 3.63 2.88 13.45
N TYR A 96 3.41 3.30 12.20
CA TYR A 96 2.30 4.16 11.83
C TYR A 96 0.93 3.48 12.00
N VAL A 97 0.84 2.18 11.67
CA VAL A 97 -0.37 1.39 11.90
C VAL A 97 -0.63 1.19 13.39
N ARG A 98 0.37 0.84 14.19
CA ARG A 98 0.22 0.65 15.65
C ARG A 98 -0.26 1.91 16.38
N GLU A 99 0.13 3.09 15.92
CA GLU A 99 -0.32 4.37 16.50
C GLU A 99 -1.81 4.65 16.25
N ARG A 100 -2.40 4.03 15.22
CA ARG A 100 -3.80 4.25 14.80
C ARG A 100 -4.74 3.13 15.19
N LEU A 101 -4.22 1.94 15.46
CA LEU A 101 -5.04 0.85 15.98
C LEU A 101 -5.46 1.16 17.42
N PRO A 102 -6.72 0.89 17.79
CA PRO A 102 -7.13 0.98 19.18
C PRO A 102 -6.23 0.09 20.02
N LYS A 103 -5.69 0.64 21.12
CA LYS A 103 -4.95 -0.16 22.08
C LYS A 103 -5.90 -1.23 22.60
N GLU A 104 -5.54 -2.50 22.46
CA GLU A 104 -6.25 -3.58 23.15
C GLU A 104 -6.31 -3.19 24.63
N GLN A 105 -7.53 -2.97 25.14
CA GLN A 105 -7.73 -2.83 26.57
C GLN A 105 -7.35 -4.19 27.13
N SER A 106 -6.21 -4.26 27.81
CA SER A 106 -5.81 -5.43 28.58
C SER A 106 -6.89 -5.67 29.61
N THR A 107 -7.80 -6.60 29.33
CA THR A 107 -8.76 -7.12 30.30
C THR A 107 -7.92 -7.75 31.42
N GLN A 108 -7.86 -7.06 32.56
CA GLN A 108 -7.47 -7.67 33.83
C GLN A 108 -8.58 -8.60 34.32
#